data_AF-A0A6H2NQJ3-F1
#
_entry.id   AF-A0A6H2NQJ3-F1
#
_cell.length_a   1.000
_cell.length_b   1.000
_cell.length_c   1.000
_cell.angle_alpha   90.00
_cell.angle_beta   90.00
_cell.angle_gamma   90.00
#
_symmetry.space_group_name_H-M   'P 1'
#
loop_
_entity.id
_entity.type
_entity.pdbx_description
1 polymer ?
#
loop_
_entity_poly.entity_id
_entity_poly.type
_entity_poly.pdbx_seq_one_letter_code
_entity_poly.pdbx_strand_id
1 'polypeptide(L)'
;MAPGAARVIPPEVMERLKVLLAEPIGFLSYKAIWQWLRPECQVEVEYKTVYRIVRYELNAKLKVPRPRHYKQAPGAVEQFKKTCPSL
;
A
#
# COMPACT_ATOMS: atom_id res chain seq x y z
N MET A 1 -13.08 -2.31 29.04
CA MET A 1 -13.18 -2.48 27.58
C MET A 1 -13.59 -1.13 27.00
N ALA A 2 -12.70 -0.43 26.30
CA ALA A 2 -13.00 0.92 25.81
C ALA A 2 -13.90 0.85 24.55
N PRO A 3 -15.11 1.43 24.57
CA PRO A 3 -15.94 1.60 23.38
C PRO A 3 -15.58 2.94 22.74
N GLY A 4 -15.26 3.01 21.44
CA GLY A 4 -14.89 4.31 20.90
C GLY A 4 -14.38 4.37 19.48
N ALA A 5 -15.24 4.04 18.52
CA ALA A 5 -15.40 4.75 17.26
C ALA A 5 -16.32 3.88 16.40
N ALA A 6 -17.46 4.41 15.97
CA ALA A 6 -18.19 3.82 14.86
C ALA A 6 -17.19 3.73 13.70
N ARG A 7 -16.68 2.52 13.44
CA ARG A 7 -15.70 2.32 12.38
C ARG A 7 -16.43 2.60 11.07
N VAL A 8 -16.03 3.67 10.39
CA VAL A 8 -16.57 4.04 9.07
C VAL A 8 -16.37 2.89 8.08
N ILE A 9 -15.39 2.02 8.34
CA ILE A 9 -15.11 0.82 7.56
C ILE A 9 -15.52 -0.42 8.37
N PRO A 10 -16.33 -1.33 7.80
CA PRO A 10 -16.70 -2.55 8.47
C PRO A 10 -15.47 -3.44 8.76
N PRO A 11 -15.49 -4.22 9.86
CA PRO A 11 -14.34 -5.02 10.28
C PRO A 11 -13.91 -6.06 9.24
N GLU A 12 -14.86 -6.64 8.50
CA GLU A 12 -14.59 -7.57 7.39
C GLU A 12 -13.66 -6.95 6.33
N VAL A 13 -13.85 -5.67 6.01
CA VAL A 13 -13.08 -4.96 4.99
C VAL A 13 -11.66 -4.72 5.47
N MET A 14 -11.48 -4.44 6.76
CA MET A 14 -10.15 -4.28 7.36
C MET A 14 -9.37 -5.59 7.32
N GLU A 15 -10.00 -6.73 7.60
CA GLU A 15 -9.34 -8.04 7.50
C GLU A 15 -8.94 -8.35 6.06
N ARG A 16 -9.84 -8.14 5.09
CA ARG A 16 -9.53 -8.33 3.67
C ARG A 16 -8.40 -7.41 3.22
N LEU A 17 -8.43 -6.14 3.62
CA LEU A 17 -7.37 -5.18 3.34
C LEU A 17 -6.03 -5.61 3.95
N LYS A 18 -6.03 -6.18 5.16
CA LYS A 18 -4.81 -6.70 5.81
C LYS A 18 -4.22 -7.89 5.04
N VAL A 19 -5.05 -8.82 4.58
CA VAL A 19 -4.61 -9.96 3.76
C VAL A 19 -4.01 -9.47 2.43
N LEU A 20 -4.71 -8.57 1.74
CA LEU A 20 -4.25 -7.98 0.48
C LEU A 20 -2.96 -7.16 0.64
N LEU A 21 -2.77 -6.49 1.78
CA LEU A 21 -1.53 -5.76 2.10
C LEU A 21 -0.36 -6.70 2.49
N ALA A 22 -0.66 -7.92 2.95
CA ALA A 22 0.35 -8.94 3.22
C ALA A 22 0.85 -9.61 1.93
N GLU A 23 0.03 -9.62 0.87
CA GLU A 23 0.41 -10.17 -0.42
C GLU A 23 1.50 -9.31 -1.11
N PRO A 24 2.52 -9.93 -1.73
CA PRO A 24 3.63 -9.23 -2.36
C PRO A 24 3.22 -8.39 -3.58
N ILE A 25 2.08 -8.71 -4.20
CA ILE A 25 1.51 -7.99 -5.34
C ILE A 25 0.67 -6.79 -4.87
N GLY A 26 0.09 -6.88 -3.66
CA GLY A 26 -1.01 -6.09 -3.07
C GLY A 26 -1.29 -4.68 -3.59
N PHE A 27 -1.38 -3.71 -2.69
CA PHE A 27 -1.71 -2.34 -3.05
C PHE A 27 -0.46 -1.51 -3.33
N LEU A 28 -0.39 -0.92 -4.52
CA LEU A 28 0.72 -0.06 -4.96
C LEU A 28 0.64 1.36 -4.40
N SER A 29 -0.55 1.83 -3.99
CA SER A 29 -0.75 3.20 -3.48
C SER A 29 -2.01 3.30 -2.62
N TYR A 30 -2.06 4.28 -1.70
CA TYR A 30 -3.28 4.61 -0.95
C TYR A 30 -4.47 4.93 -1.86
N LYS A 31 -4.21 5.48 -3.06
CA LYS A 31 -5.24 5.73 -4.08
C LYS A 31 -5.84 4.44 -4.61
N ALA A 32 -5.04 3.37 -4.77
CA ALA A 32 -5.54 2.06 -5.21
C ALA A 32 -6.48 1.46 -4.16
N ILE A 33 -6.13 1.61 -2.88
CA ILE A 33 -6.99 1.21 -1.75
C ILE A 33 -8.30 2.00 -1.79
N TRP A 34 -8.22 3.34 -1.92
CA TRP A 34 -9.40 4.21 -2.02
C TRP A 34 -10.33 3.84 -3.20
N GLN A 35 -9.76 3.52 -4.36
CA GLN A 35 -10.54 3.09 -5.53
C GLN A 35 -11.15 1.69 -5.37
N TRP A 36 -10.53 0.80 -4.59
CA TRP A 36 -11.03 -0.55 -4.34
C TRP A 36 -12.18 -0.58 -3.32
N LEU A 37 -12.15 0.30 -2.32
CA LEU A 37 -13.19 0.38 -1.28
C LEU A 37 -14.59 0.72 -1.81
N ARG A 38 -14.66 1.49 -2.90
CA ARG A 38 -15.93 1.89 -3.52
C ARG A 38 -16.68 0.71 -4.15
N PRO A 39 -16.13 -0.01 -5.14
CA PRO A 39 -16.84 -1.13 -5.77
C PRO A 39 -16.94 -2.34 -4.85
N GLU A 40 -15.92 -2.64 -4.05
CA GLU A 40 -15.87 -3.92 -3.34
C GLU A 40 -16.60 -3.89 -1.99
N CYS A 41 -16.70 -2.72 -1.37
CA CYS A 41 -17.35 -2.58 -0.06
C CYS A 41 -18.49 -1.57 -0.04
N GLN A 42 -18.74 -0.85 -1.15
CA GLN A 42 -19.71 0.26 -1.19
C GLN A 42 -19.44 1.31 -0.10
N VAL A 43 -18.19 1.40 0.34
CA VAL A 43 -17.76 2.32 1.39
C VAL A 43 -17.13 3.52 0.70
N GLU A 44 -17.85 4.65 0.73
CA GLU A 44 -17.29 5.92 0.30
C GLU A 44 -16.59 6.60 1.48
N VAL A 45 -15.26 6.51 1.51
CA VAL A 45 -14.41 7.15 2.52
C VAL A 45 -13.56 8.24 1.89
N GLU A 46 -13.28 9.28 2.66
CA GLU A 46 -12.29 10.28 2.26
C GLU A 46 -10.89 9.66 2.18
N TYR A 47 -10.06 10.15 1.26
CA TYR A 47 -8.67 9.71 1.11
C TYR A 47 -7.86 9.81 2.43
N LYS A 48 -8.12 10.85 3.25
CA LYS A 48 -7.48 11.04 4.55
C LYS A 48 -7.81 9.93 5.54
N THR A 49 -9.04 9.41 5.50
CA THR A 49 -9.48 8.26 6.29
C THR A 49 -8.73 7.00 5.88
N VAL A 50 -8.56 6.76 4.57
CA VAL A 50 -7.73 5.65 4.06
C VAL A 50 -6.30 5.73 4.59
N TYR A 51 -5.67 6.91 4.49
CA TYR A 51 -4.32 7.11 5.02
C TYR A 51 -4.25 6.81 6.52
N ARG A 52 -5.20 7.35 7.30
CA ARG A 52 -5.22 7.15 8.76
C ARG A 52 -5.34 5.68 9.13
N ILE A 53 -6.21 4.94 8.45
CA ILE A 53 -6.46 3.52 8.73
C ILE A 53 -5.25 2.68 8.34
N VAL A 54 -4.73 2.84 7.12
CA VAL A 54 -3.58 2.04 6.65
C VAL A 54 -2.35 2.29 7.52
N ARG A 55 -2.12 3.56 7.91
CA ARG A 55 -0.94 3.96 8.67
C ARG A 55 -1.04 3.65 10.17
N TYR A 56 -2.15 4.00 10.81
CA TYR A 56 -2.28 3.93 12.27
C TYR A 56 -3.00 2.66 12.75
N GLU A 57 -4.05 2.21 12.07
CA GLU A 57 -4.83 1.03 12.49
C GLU A 57 -4.17 -0.26 12.01
N LEU A 58 -3.86 -0.35 10.71
CA LEU A 58 -3.29 -1.55 10.09
C LEU A 58 -1.77 -1.62 10.22
N ASN A 59 -1.13 -0.51 10.61
CA ASN A 59 0.32 -0.33 10.68
C ASN A 59 1.07 -0.87 9.45
N ALA A 60 0.41 -0.86 8.29
CA ALA A 60 0.91 -1.52 7.10
C ALA A 60 1.92 -0.62 6.39
N LYS A 61 3.07 -1.18 6.02
CA LYS A 61 4.10 -0.48 5.26
C LYS A 61 3.90 -0.77 3.78
N LEU A 62 3.27 0.16 3.07
CA LEU A 62 3.11 0.07 1.62
C LEU A 62 4.49 0.09 0.96
N LYS A 63 4.96 -1.07 0.47
CA LYS A 63 6.27 -1.17 -0.17
C LYS A 63 6.13 -0.80 -1.65
N VAL A 64 6.05 0.50 -1.91
CA VAL A 64 6.03 1.01 -3.28
C VAL A 64 7.42 0.85 -3.89
N PRO A 65 7.59 0.15 -5.02
CA PRO A 65 8.87 0.15 -5.72
C PRO A 65 9.23 1.59 -6.09
N ARG A 66 10.48 1.99 -5.83
CA ARG A 66 10.95 3.34 -6.20
C ARG A 66 10.73 3.53 -7.70
N PRO A 67 10.03 4.59 -8.15
CA PRO A 67 9.87 4.84 -9.58
C PRO A 67 11.27 4.96 -10.22
N ARG A 68 11.50 4.17 -11.28
CA ARG A 68 12.72 4.25 -12.08
C ARG A 68 12.57 5.37 -13.09
N HIS A 69 13.66 6.11 -13.32
CA HIS A 69 13.66 7.17 -14.32
C HIS A 69 13.50 6.56 -15.72
N TYR A 70 12.67 7.16 -16.59
CA TYR A 70 12.36 6.63 -17.92
C TYR A 70 13.59 6.45 -18.83
N LYS A 71 14.66 7.23 -18.62
CA LYS A 71 15.95 7.09 -19.35
C LYS A 71 16.82 5.94 -18.84
N GLN A 72 16.42 5.23 -17.79
CA GLN A 72 17.23 4.17 -17.22
C GLN A 72 17.14 2.92 -18.10
N ALA A 73 18.21 2.63 -18.83
CA ALA A 73 18.27 1.46 -19.70
C ALA A 73 17.99 0.15 -18.92
N PRO A 74 17.25 -0.81 -19.52
CA PRO A 74 17.13 -2.15 -18.95
C PRO A 74 18.55 -2.76 -18.84
N GLY A 75 18.94 -3.21 -17.65
CA GLY A 75 20.29 -3.79 -17.40
C GLY A 75 21.38 -2.82 -16.90
N ALA A 76 21.16 -1.50 -16.88
CA ALA A 76 22.17 -0.55 -16.36
C ALA A 76 22.50 -0.75 -14.87
N VAL A 77 21.52 -1.22 -14.08
CA VAL A 77 21.72 -1.56 -12.66
C VAL A 77 22.59 -2.80 -12.49
N GLU A 78 22.44 -3.76 -13.40
CA GLU A 78 23.17 -5.03 -13.35
C GLU A 78 24.63 -4.83 -13.77
N GLN A 79 24.87 -3.97 -14.77
CA GLN A 79 26.22 -3.56 -15.14
C GLN A 79 26.91 -2.85 -13.98
N PHE A 80 26.29 -1.82 -13.38
CA PHE A 80 26.90 -1.09 -12.26
C PHE A 80 27.29 -2.01 -11.08
N LYS A 81 26.44 -2.98 -10.73
CA LYS A 81 26.74 -3.97 -9.67
C LYS A 81 27.93 -4.87 -10.01
N LYS A 82 28.16 -5.19 -11.29
CA LYS A 82 29.30 -6.00 -11.74
C LYS A 82 30.60 -5.22 -11.78
N THR A 83 30.55 -3.92 -12.11
CA THR A 83 31.75 -3.10 -12.33
C THR A 83 32.31 -2.44 -11.07
N CYS A 84 31.54 -2.37 -9.97
CA CYS A 84 32.04 -1.90 -8.68
C CYS A 84 32.33 -3.09 -7.75
N PRO A 85 33.56 -3.63 -7.69
CA PRO A 85 34.00 -4.35 -6.51
C PRO A 85 33.95 -3.38 -5.32
N SER A 86 33.29 -3.79 -4.24
CA SER A 86 33.36 -3.09 -2.95
C SER A 86 34.82 -2.99 -2.53
N LEU A 87 35.34 -1.76 -2.43
CA LEU A 87 36.61 -1.46 -1.76
C LEU A 87 36.55 -1.85 -0.28
#